data_AF-A1RXM7-F1
#
_entry.id   AF-A1RXM7-F1
#
_cell.length_a   1.000
_cell.length_b   1.000
_cell.length_c   1.000
_cell.angle_alpha   90.00
_cell.angle_beta   90.00
_cell.angle_gamma   90.00
#
_symmetry.space_group_name_H-M   'P 1'
#
loop_
_entity.id
_entity.type
_entity.pdbx_description
1 polymer ?
#
loop_
_entity_poly.entity_id
_entity_poly.type
_entity_poly.pdbx_seq_one_letter_code
_entity_poly.pdbx_strand_id
1 'polypeptide(L)'
;MNEVVMRGDGAGEGVEEFDEWFIRRKIEELLRKALFPPSGYRGLKATHSKVARELAEIKANYVQYGEAYVEHVDRLREGEEKAYREAEKAMQEALEHADELEIKRTGKTTWKAKLPGRRWRLYVCRTPTGHWQVEVALLFKVAELRLSDTLRLPPELLRAAQDGWILGDASYIANKKEVKMGTAQTWQVASFPGFWPGKEVVIYVRSVVIHESHVSIMWQVRVHGVRDVPRWWRLRKEEKRRMAVAEIEEANKGNIDERRAVRIATYYAADGKYPGSNSALHYLDFAVGRRSRRVRTEQSVRVARLLYEKVPQLLAFMVASGCKKAEFLASLASVKPRHYAPRYLEVCGVKMNLRLAGPKNRRYLMAQVYITRNNEEMLRDFPERARREGLEVRRVKVSKRYWGYRAGEKSLMKYADRYPHVYDTLIEFVQEELQATPPDHPARRSIERLLERLRKAKEEALKKLGHQDAKA
;
A
#
# COMPACT_ATOMS: atom_id res chain seq x y z
N MET A 1 10.81 38.81 3.04
CA MET A 1 11.17 37.37 3.07
C MET A 1 10.60 36.73 1.83
N ASN A 2 11.44 36.16 0.96
CA ASN A 2 11.06 35.70 -0.38
C ASN A 2 10.14 34.47 -0.32
N GLU A 3 8.92 34.64 -0.84
CA GLU A 3 7.87 33.63 -0.94
C GLU A 3 8.25 32.57 -1.98
N VAL A 4 8.39 31.31 -1.54
CA VAL A 4 8.48 30.17 -2.45
C VAL A 4 7.07 29.73 -2.81
N VAL A 5 6.59 30.22 -3.95
CA VAL A 5 5.31 29.88 -4.57
C VAL A 5 5.30 28.39 -4.93
N MET A 6 4.39 27.62 -4.32
CA MET A 6 4.15 26.22 -4.69
C MET A 6 3.36 26.19 -6.01
N ARG A 7 4.06 26.03 -7.14
CA ARG A 7 3.43 25.66 -8.42
C ARG A 7 3.13 24.16 -8.42
N GLY A 8 1.85 23.82 -8.49
CA GLY A 8 1.39 22.46 -8.81
C GLY A 8 0.94 22.41 -10.27
N ASP A 9 1.60 21.58 -11.07
CA ASP A 9 1.20 21.27 -12.45
C ASP A 9 0.27 20.04 -12.46
N GLY A 10 -0.83 20.10 -13.23
CA GLY A 10 -1.62 18.91 -13.56
C GLY A 10 -3.14 19.08 -13.80
N ALA A 11 -3.48 19.68 -14.95
CA ALA A 11 -4.61 19.45 -15.87
C ALA A 11 -6.10 19.72 -15.48
N GLY A 12 -6.71 20.53 -16.36
CA GLY A 12 -8.13 20.81 -16.58
C GLY A 12 -8.25 22.03 -17.49
N GLU A 13 -8.41 21.84 -18.80
CA GLU A 13 -8.79 22.90 -19.75
C GLU A 13 -10.25 23.29 -19.47
N GLY A 14 -10.50 24.59 -19.31
CA GLY A 14 -11.74 25.16 -18.79
C GLY A 14 -11.46 25.89 -17.48
N VAL A 15 -11.25 27.21 -17.57
CA VAL A 15 -11.27 28.07 -16.38
C VAL A 15 -12.74 28.23 -15.99
N GLU A 16 -13.27 27.33 -15.16
CA GLU A 16 -14.49 27.67 -14.41
C GLU A 16 -14.13 28.88 -13.53
N GLU A 17 -14.69 30.05 -13.89
CA GLU A 17 -14.56 31.26 -13.10
C GLU A 17 -15.51 31.14 -11.91
N PHE A 18 -14.94 30.75 -10.76
CA PHE A 18 -15.63 30.89 -9.48
C PHE A 18 -15.41 32.31 -8.97
N ASP A 19 -16.51 33.03 -8.81
CA ASP A 19 -16.52 34.37 -8.25
C ASP A 19 -16.26 34.38 -6.74
N GLU A 20 -16.06 35.56 -6.17
CA GLU A 20 -15.80 35.70 -4.73
C GLU A 20 -16.97 35.22 -3.87
N TRP A 21 -18.20 35.40 -4.34
CA TRP A 21 -19.40 34.96 -3.63
C TRP A 21 -19.42 33.45 -3.44
N PHE A 22 -19.15 32.68 -4.50
CA PHE A 22 -19.06 31.22 -4.43
C PHE A 22 -17.95 30.78 -3.47
N ILE A 23 -16.79 31.43 -3.54
CA ILE A 23 -15.65 31.10 -2.67
C ILE A 23 -15.97 31.40 -1.21
N ARG A 24 -16.64 32.52 -0.92
CA ARG A 24 -17.11 32.87 0.43
C ARG A 24 -18.07 31.81 0.98
N ARG A 25 -19.06 31.40 0.19
CA ARG A 25 -19.99 30.32 0.55
C ARG A 25 -19.28 29.00 0.80
N LYS A 26 -18.23 28.67 0.04
CA LYS A 26 -17.41 27.47 0.26
C LYS A 26 -16.60 27.54 1.56
N ILE A 27 -16.09 28.71 1.91
CA ILE A 27 -15.47 28.94 3.22
C ILE A 27 -16.49 28.66 4.31
N GLU A 28 -17.63 29.36 4.30
CA GLU A 28 -18.68 29.19 5.30
C GLU A 28 -19.13 27.73 5.45
N GLU A 29 -19.40 27.06 4.34
CA GLU A 29 -19.84 25.66 4.32
C GLU A 29 -18.86 24.75 5.05
N LEU A 30 -17.57 24.83 4.69
CA LEU A 30 -16.55 23.94 5.22
C LEU A 30 -16.18 24.31 6.67
N LEU A 31 -16.07 25.60 7.00
CA LEU A 31 -15.82 26.03 8.38
C LEU A 31 -16.96 25.61 9.32
N ARG A 32 -18.23 25.77 8.92
CA ARG A 32 -19.38 25.29 9.70
C ARG A 32 -19.36 23.78 9.85
N LYS A 33 -19.06 23.02 8.79
CA LYS A 33 -18.90 21.56 8.89
C LYS A 33 -17.78 21.14 9.84
N ALA A 34 -16.69 21.91 9.94
CA ALA A 34 -15.59 21.62 10.84
C ALA A 34 -15.95 21.85 12.32
N LEU A 35 -16.62 22.96 12.64
CA LEU A 35 -16.99 23.36 14.00
C LEU A 35 -18.28 22.66 14.50
N PHE A 36 -19.26 22.52 13.61
CA PHE A 36 -20.59 21.95 13.88
C PHE A 36 -20.84 20.78 12.92
N PRO A 37 -20.13 19.65 13.13
CA PRO A 37 -20.13 18.56 12.16
C PRO A 37 -21.50 17.87 12.06
N PRO A 38 -22.02 17.64 10.84
CA PRO A 38 -23.18 16.77 10.66
C PRO A 38 -22.83 15.32 11.02
N SER A 39 -23.85 14.49 11.25
CA SER A 39 -23.66 13.07 11.56
C SER A 39 -22.77 12.38 10.52
N GLY A 40 -21.76 11.65 10.98
CA GLY A 40 -20.78 10.94 10.14
C GLY A 40 -19.62 11.77 9.61
N TYR A 41 -19.60 13.10 9.81
CA TYR A 41 -18.44 13.94 9.47
C TYR A 41 -17.48 14.08 10.66
N ARG A 42 -16.18 13.93 10.42
CA ARG A 42 -15.15 14.12 11.46
C ARG A 42 -14.71 15.58 11.53
N GLY A 43 -15.37 16.35 12.40
CA GLY A 43 -15.05 17.75 12.67
C GLY A 43 -13.72 17.98 13.38
N LEU A 44 -13.45 19.25 13.70
CA LEU A 44 -12.21 19.71 14.32
C LEU A 44 -11.96 19.05 15.68
N LYS A 45 -12.95 19.10 16.59
CA LYS A 45 -12.87 18.51 17.93
C LYS A 45 -12.63 16.99 17.90
N ALA A 46 -13.35 16.28 17.04
CA ALA A 46 -13.16 14.82 16.87
C ALA A 46 -11.78 14.47 16.29
N THR A 47 -11.23 15.35 15.44
CA THR A 47 -9.87 15.20 14.91
C THR A 47 -8.82 15.44 15.99
N HIS A 48 -8.98 16.49 16.80
CA HIS A 48 -8.14 16.77 17.96
C HIS A 48 -8.09 15.57 18.92
N SER A 49 -9.25 15.07 19.37
CA SER A 49 -9.31 13.92 20.28
C SER A 49 -8.65 12.66 19.69
N LYS A 50 -8.77 12.45 18.37
CA LYS A 50 -8.11 11.33 17.68
C LYS A 50 -6.59 11.47 17.70
N VAL A 51 -6.06 12.65 17.35
CA VAL A 51 -4.60 12.88 17.29
C VAL A 51 -4.00 12.89 18.69
N ALA A 52 -4.67 13.49 19.68
CA ALA A 52 -4.25 13.47 21.08
C ALA A 52 -4.12 12.03 21.61
N ARG A 53 -5.09 11.16 21.30
CA ARG A 53 -5.02 9.73 21.65
C ARG A 53 -3.87 9.02 20.95
N GLU A 54 -3.70 9.22 19.64
CA GLU A 54 -2.59 8.64 18.88
C GLU A 54 -1.23 9.06 19.46
N LEU A 55 -1.04 10.34 19.79
CA LEU A 55 0.19 10.83 20.41
C LEU A 55 0.42 10.26 21.81
N ALA A 56 -0.64 10.06 22.60
CA ALA A 56 -0.53 9.44 23.92
C ALA A 56 -0.08 7.96 23.82
N GLU A 57 -0.65 7.20 22.88
CA GLU A 57 -0.24 5.81 22.59
C GLU A 57 1.23 5.76 22.14
N ILE A 58 1.63 6.65 21.22
CA ILE A 58 3.03 6.74 20.75
C ILE A 58 3.97 7.07 21.91
N LYS A 59 3.61 8.03 22.76
CA LYS A 59 4.43 8.42 23.92
C LYS A 59 4.71 7.21 24.82
N ALA A 60 3.66 6.46 25.16
CA ALA A 60 3.78 5.27 26.00
C ALA A 60 4.72 4.23 25.37
N ASN A 61 4.60 4.00 24.06
CA ASN A 61 5.45 3.07 23.33
C ASN A 61 6.91 3.56 23.22
N TYR A 62 7.13 4.87 23.14
CA TYR A 62 8.45 5.47 22.92
C TYR A 62 9.32 5.59 24.18
N VAL A 63 8.77 5.28 25.37
CA VAL A 63 9.55 5.21 26.62
C VAL A 63 10.77 4.29 26.47
N GLN A 64 10.63 3.17 25.76
CA GLN A 64 11.71 2.21 25.51
C GLN A 64 12.86 2.75 24.63
N TYR A 65 12.64 3.89 23.95
CA TYR A 65 13.60 4.51 23.03
C TYR A 65 14.33 5.72 23.63
N GLY A 66 14.04 6.04 24.89
CA GLY A 66 14.72 7.06 25.68
C GLY A 66 13.97 8.39 25.79
N GLU A 67 14.40 9.20 26.75
CA GLU A 67 13.72 10.45 27.14
C GLU A 67 13.58 11.45 25.98
N ALA A 68 14.57 11.55 25.09
CA ALA A 68 14.50 12.44 23.93
C ALA A 68 13.33 12.13 22.97
N TYR A 69 12.96 10.84 22.83
CA TYR A 69 11.80 10.44 22.02
C TYR A 69 10.48 10.72 22.74
N VAL A 70 10.46 10.61 24.07
CA VAL A 70 9.29 10.99 24.89
C VAL A 70 9.07 12.49 24.84
N GLU A 71 10.12 13.30 25.03
CA GLU A 71 10.05 14.76 24.94
C GLU A 71 9.59 15.20 23.55
N HIS A 72 10.13 14.60 22.48
CA HIS A 72 9.69 14.84 21.10
C HIS A 72 8.16 14.70 20.97
N VAL A 73 7.59 13.60 21.48
CA VAL A 73 6.13 13.36 21.40
C VAL A 73 5.35 14.34 22.29
N ASP A 74 5.88 14.74 23.44
CA ASP A 74 5.26 15.77 24.28
C ASP A 74 5.19 17.12 23.56
N ARG A 75 6.25 17.52 22.86
CA ARG A 75 6.22 18.73 22.01
C ARG A 75 5.16 18.62 20.93
N LEU A 76 4.99 17.45 20.29
CA LEU A 76 3.93 17.24 19.32
C LEU A 76 2.53 17.43 19.93
N ARG A 77 2.31 16.98 21.17
CA ARG A 77 1.03 17.18 21.88
C ARG A 77 0.76 18.66 22.17
N GLU A 78 1.76 19.39 22.66
CA GLU A 78 1.66 20.85 22.86
C GLU A 78 1.34 21.57 21.55
N GLY A 79 2.00 21.17 20.46
CA GLY A 79 1.77 21.72 19.13
C GLY A 79 0.38 21.41 18.58
N GLU A 80 -0.12 20.20 18.80
CA GLU A 80 -1.46 19.77 18.41
C GLU A 80 -2.55 20.56 19.13
N GLU A 81 -2.45 20.67 20.47
CA GLU A 81 -3.38 21.43 21.31
C GLU A 81 -3.42 22.91 20.91
N LYS A 82 -2.24 23.50 20.65
CA LYS A 82 -2.16 24.86 20.14
C LYS A 82 -2.80 24.98 18.75
N ALA A 83 -2.61 24.01 17.87
CA ALA A 83 -3.20 24.02 16.54
C ALA A 83 -4.72 23.95 16.59
N TYR A 84 -5.28 23.11 17.47
CA TYR A 84 -6.71 23.03 17.72
C TYR A 84 -7.28 24.40 18.12
N ARG A 85 -6.73 25.02 19.17
CA ARG A 85 -7.20 26.31 19.70
C ARG A 85 -7.09 27.45 18.68
N GLU A 86 -5.94 27.59 18.02
CA GLU A 86 -5.72 28.65 17.04
C GLU A 86 -6.59 28.46 15.79
N ALA A 87 -6.81 27.20 15.36
CA ALA A 87 -7.69 26.93 14.24
C ALA A 87 -9.15 27.17 14.60
N GLU A 88 -9.63 26.70 15.75
CA GLU A 88 -11.00 26.95 16.23
C GLU A 88 -11.31 28.45 16.27
N LYS A 89 -10.42 29.23 16.89
CA LYS A 89 -10.53 30.69 16.95
C LYS A 89 -10.56 31.32 15.55
N ALA A 90 -9.65 30.95 14.66
CA ALA A 90 -9.62 31.49 13.30
C ALA A 90 -10.87 31.12 12.50
N MET A 91 -11.42 29.92 12.69
CA MET A 91 -12.66 29.49 12.03
C MET A 91 -13.88 30.26 12.55
N GLN A 92 -13.98 30.49 13.86
CA GLN A 92 -15.04 31.29 14.46
C GLN A 92 -14.99 32.75 13.97
N GLU A 93 -13.83 33.40 14.09
CA GLU A 93 -13.63 34.78 13.61
C GLU A 93 -13.97 34.91 12.11
N ALA A 94 -13.57 33.94 11.29
CA ALA A 94 -13.87 33.94 9.86
C ALA A 94 -15.37 33.75 9.54
N LEU A 95 -16.13 33.06 10.39
CA LEU A 95 -17.57 32.88 10.22
C LEU A 95 -18.36 34.10 10.72
N GLU A 96 -17.90 34.72 11.80
CA GLU A 96 -18.52 35.94 12.36
C GLU A 96 -18.36 37.13 11.40
N HIS A 97 -17.19 37.26 10.79
CA HIS A 97 -16.86 38.33 9.85
C HIS A 97 -16.80 37.83 8.41
N ALA A 98 -17.69 36.88 8.06
CA ALA A 98 -17.65 36.21 6.77
C ALA A 98 -17.72 37.18 5.59
N ASP A 99 -18.49 38.26 5.68
CA ASP A 99 -18.64 39.28 4.63
C ASP A 99 -17.44 40.23 4.50
N GLU A 100 -16.64 40.37 5.55
CA GLU A 100 -15.46 41.24 5.60
C GLU A 100 -14.19 40.55 5.06
N LEU A 101 -14.25 39.25 4.74
CA LEU A 101 -13.09 38.53 4.19
C LEU A 101 -12.67 39.12 2.84
N GLU A 102 -11.40 39.53 2.75
CA GLU A 102 -10.74 39.83 1.49
C GLU A 102 -10.38 38.52 0.80
N ILE A 103 -11.03 38.22 -0.33
CA ILE A 103 -10.82 36.99 -1.10
C ILE A 103 -10.05 37.34 -2.37
N LYS A 104 -8.87 36.74 -2.55
CA LYS A 104 -8.04 36.93 -3.74
C LYS A 104 -7.64 35.60 -4.35
N ARG A 105 -7.85 35.43 -5.65
CA ARG A 105 -7.32 34.29 -6.39
C ARG A 105 -5.79 34.37 -6.44
N THR A 106 -5.11 33.30 -6.02
CA THR A 106 -3.63 33.22 -5.97
C THR A 106 -3.06 32.13 -6.86
N GLY A 107 -3.91 31.25 -7.41
CA GLY A 107 -3.52 30.22 -8.37
C GLY A 107 -4.69 29.77 -9.23
N LYS A 108 -4.43 28.80 -10.13
CA LYS A 108 -5.47 28.25 -11.04
C LYS A 108 -6.68 27.71 -10.28
N THR A 109 -6.44 27.05 -9.14
CA THR A 109 -7.49 26.41 -8.32
C THR A 109 -7.38 26.81 -6.85
N THR A 110 -6.80 27.98 -6.56
CA THR A 110 -6.51 28.41 -5.19
C THR A 110 -6.87 29.88 -4.98
N TRP A 111 -7.57 30.13 -3.87
CA TRP A 111 -7.94 31.44 -3.38
C TRP A 111 -7.42 31.61 -1.96
N LYS A 112 -6.98 32.83 -1.65
CA LYS A 112 -6.55 33.25 -0.33
C LYS A 112 -7.63 34.14 0.25
N ALA A 113 -8.10 33.82 1.45
CA ALA A 113 -9.02 34.65 2.21
C ALA A 113 -8.36 35.08 3.52
N LYS A 114 -8.55 36.34 3.91
CA LYS A 114 -8.08 36.87 5.20
C LYS A 114 -8.99 38.00 5.66
N LEU A 115 -9.06 38.20 6.97
CA LEU A 115 -9.54 39.46 7.54
C LEU A 115 -8.42 40.51 7.54
N PRO A 116 -8.72 41.78 7.21
CA PRO A 116 -7.78 42.88 7.37
C PRO A 116 -7.20 42.94 8.79
N GLY A 117 -5.90 43.19 8.91
CA GLY A 117 -5.21 43.28 10.21
C GLY A 117 -4.99 41.95 10.96
N ARG A 118 -5.62 40.84 10.55
CA ARG A 118 -5.43 39.53 11.19
C ARG A 118 -4.21 38.79 10.63
N ARG A 119 -3.55 38.02 11.50
CA ARG A 119 -2.33 37.26 11.16
C ARG A 119 -2.63 35.93 10.48
N TRP A 120 -3.75 35.29 10.82
CA TRP A 120 -4.17 34.03 10.22
C TRP A 120 -4.68 34.24 8.79
N ARG A 121 -4.64 33.17 8.00
CA ARG A 121 -5.07 33.17 6.58
C ARG A 121 -5.75 31.85 6.27
N LEU A 122 -6.78 31.93 5.43
CA LEU A 122 -7.44 30.76 4.85
C LEU A 122 -6.97 30.59 3.40
N TYR A 123 -6.78 29.34 2.99
CA TYR A 123 -6.64 29.00 1.59
C TYR A 123 -7.77 28.07 1.17
N VAL A 124 -8.54 28.49 0.18
CA VAL A 124 -9.56 27.66 -0.46
C VAL A 124 -8.92 27.03 -1.68
N CYS A 125 -8.95 25.71 -1.76
CA CYS A 125 -8.36 24.98 -2.88
C CYS A 125 -9.36 23.99 -3.47
N ARG A 126 -9.41 23.92 -4.81
CA ARG A 126 -10.02 22.78 -5.50
C ARG A 126 -8.93 21.77 -5.84
N THR A 127 -9.09 20.57 -5.32
CA THR A 127 -8.18 19.44 -5.56
C THR A 127 -8.26 18.97 -7.01
N PRO A 128 -7.24 18.29 -7.55
CA PRO A 128 -7.30 17.71 -8.90
C PRO A 128 -8.41 16.68 -9.11
N THR A 129 -8.94 16.12 -8.01
CA THR A 129 -10.10 15.21 -8.00
C THR A 129 -11.45 15.92 -7.99
N GLY A 130 -11.46 17.26 -8.01
CA GLY A 130 -12.68 18.07 -8.04
C GLY A 130 -13.22 18.48 -6.67
N HIS A 131 -12.74 17.86 -5.58
CA HIS A 131 -13.15 18.18 -4.20
C HIS A 131 -12.60 19.51 -3.72
N TRP A 132 -13.37 20.22 -2.89
CA TRP A 132 -12.95 21.42 -2.21
C TRP A 132 -12.30 21.15 -0.86
N GLN A 133 -11.42 22.06 -0.45
CA GLN A 133 -10.87 22.09 0.89
C GLN A 133 -10.56 23.54 1.31
N VAL A 134 -10.64 23.79 2.61
CA VAL A 134 -10.24 25.06 3.24
C VAL A 134 -9.08 24.77 4.21
N GLU A 135 -7.95 25.44 4.02
CA GLU A 135 -6.76 25.32 4.86
C GLU A 135 -6.65 26.55 5.76
N VAL A 136 -6.73 26.35 7.08
CA VAL A 136 -6.35 27.36 8.08
C VAL A 136 -4.84 27.32 8.24
N ALA A 137 -4.14 28.33 7.71
CA ALA A 137 -2.68 28.39 7.75
C ALA A 137 -2.18 28.86 9.12
N LEU A 138 -1.34 28.05 9.77
CA LEU A 138 -0.84 28.28 11.14
C LEU A 138 0.67 28.53 11.18
N LEU A 139 1.46 27.69 10.49
CA LEU A 139 2.91 27.81 10.30
C LEU A 139 3.73 28.14 11.57
N PHE A 140 3.41 27.54 12.72
CA PHE A 140 4.23 27.70 13.92
C PHE A 140 5.14 26.51 14.17
N LYS A 141 6.32 26.81 14.72
CA LYS A 141 7.32 25.83 15.14
C LYS A 141 6.84 25.13 16.41
N VAL A 142 6.93 23.81 16.40
CA VAL A 142 6.54 22.91 17.50
C VAL A 142 7.77 22.46 18.26
N ALA A 143 8.79 22.02 17.53
CA ALA A 143 10.00 21.48 18.11
C ALA A 143 11.22 21.78 17.25
N GLU A 144 12.38 21.87 17.90
CA GLU A 144 13.70 21.74 17.29
C GLU A 144 14.52 20.82 18.18
N LEU A 145 15.00 19.72 17.61
CA LEU A 145 15.60 18.64 18.38
C LEU A 145 16.62 17.86 17.56
N ARG A 146 17.44 17.08 18.26
CA ARG A 146 18.38 16.11 17.68
C ARG A 146 18.15 14.77 18.38
N LEU A 147 17.72 13.77 17.63
CA LEU A 147 17.48 12.43 18.19
C LEU A 147 18.74 11.56 18.08
N SER A 148 18.92 10.72 19.10
CA SER A 148 19.93 9.67 19.11
C SER A 148 19.64 8.59 18.05
N ASP A 149 20.69 7.87 17.66
CA ASP A 149 20.56 6.69 16.80
C ASP A 149 20.01 5.49 17.57
N THR A 150 18.70 5.51 17.78
CA THR A 150 17.99 4.43 18.45
C THR A 150 17.72 3.25 17.53
N LEU A 151 17.62 3.49 16.22
CA LEU A 151 17.44 2.44 15.22
C LEU A 151 18.68 1.55 15.07
N ARG A 152 19.89 2.12 15.26
CA ARG A 152 21.19 1.42 15.16
C ARG A 152 21.28 0.55 13.90
N LEU A 153 20.74 1.05 12.79
CA LEU A 153 20.80 0.34 11.51
C LEU A 153 22.22 0.42 10.95
N PRO A 154 22.73 -0.66 10.32
CA PRO A 154 23.92 -0.56 9.49
C PRO A 154 23.79 0.61 8.50
N PRO A 155 24.87 1.37 8.22
CA PRO A 155 24.79 2.59 7.41
C PRO A 155 24.09 2.40 6.06
N GLU A 156 24.27 1.25 5.43
CA GLU A 156 23.65 0.90 4.15
C GLU A 156 22.13 0.67 4.25
N LEU A 157 21.66 0.08 5.36
CA LEU A 157 20.24 -0.12 5.63
C LEU A 157 19.58 1.18 6.09
N LEU A 158 20.28 2.02 6.87
CA LEU A 158 19.81 3.37 7.19
C LEU A 158 19.65 4.20 5.90
N ARG A 159 20.61 4.12 4.98
CA ARG A 159 20.50 4.78 3.68
C ARG A 159 19.32 4.25 2.88
N ALA A 160 19.13 2.93 2.84
CA ALA A 160 17.97 2.32 2.18
C ALA A 160 16.64 2.80 2.79
N ALA A 161 16.55 2.95 4.12
CA ALA A 161 15.36 3.48 4.77
C ALA A 161 15.08 4.94 4.37
N GLN A 162 16.13 5.78 4.36
CA GLN A 162 16.05 7.17 3.90
C GLN A 162 15.64 7.26 2.43
N ASP A 163 16.19 6.39 1.58
CA ASP A 163 15.82 6.30 0.17
C ASP A 163 14.33 6.00 -0.01
N GLY A 164 13.77 5.07 0.79
CA GLY A 164 12.34 4.77 0.79
C GLY A 164 11.48 5.99 1.12
N TRP A 165 11.86 6.75 2.16
CA TRP A 165 11.20 8.00 2.50
C TRP A 165 11.26 9.04 1.37
N ILE A 166 12.42 9.20 0.73
CA ILE A 166 12.64 10.18 -0.35
C ILE A 166 11.92 9.81 -1.65
N LEU A 167 11.72 8.51 -1.91
CA LEU A 167 10.87 8.04 -3.01
C LEU A 167 9.40 8.29 -2.71
N GLY A 168 9.01 8.24 -1.43
CA GLY A 168 7.64 8.41 -0.93
C GLY A 168 7.27 9.85 -0.60
N ASP A 169 7.14 10.13 0.69
CA ASP A 169 6.52 11.35 1.23
C ASP A 169 7.51 12.48 1.53
N ALA A 170 8.81 12.21 1.47
CA ALA A 170 9.88 13.18 1.71
C ALA A 170 10.50 13.71 0.41
N SER A 171 11.08 14.90 0.47
CA SER A 171 11.75 15.55 -0.65
C SER A 171 13.04 16.20 -0.20
N TYR A 172 14.11 15.99 -0.95
CA TYR A 172 15.40 16.64 -0.72
C TYR A 172 15.48 17.99 -1.44
N ILE A 173 15.89 19.02 -0.72
CA ILE A 173 16.06 20.40 -1.18
C ILE A 173 17.56 20.70 -1.22
N ALA A 174 18.17 20.51 -2.39
CA ALA A 174 19.62 20.51 -2.55
C ALA A 174 20.30 21.83 -2.15
N ASN A 175 19.74 22.98 -2.52
CA ASN A 175 20.28 24.29 -2.19
C ASN A 175 20.25 24.60 -0.68
N LYS A 176 19.38 23.93 0.08
CA LYS A 176 19.29 24.07 1.54
C LYS A 176 19.92 22.92 2.31
N LYS A 177 20.39 21.88 1.61
CA LYS A 177 20.88 20.63 2.22
C LYS A 177 19.87 20.09 3.26
N GLU A 178 18.59 20.13 2.90
CA GLU A 178 17.45 19.86 3.78
C GLU A 178 16.60 18.73 3.20
N VAL A 179 16.08 17.84 4.05
CA VAL A 179 14.98 16.95 3.70
C VAL A 179 13.69 17.46 4.32
N LYS A 180 12.65 17.59 3.51
CA LYS A 180 11.33 18.07 3.91
C LYS A 180 10.28 16.98 3.73
N MET A 181 9.46 16.76 4.74
CA MET A 181 8.28 15.89 4.68
C MET A 181 7.04 16.68 5.14
N GLY A 182 5.92 16.53 4.44
CA GLY A 182 4.63 17.07 4.87
C GLY A 182 3.62 15.93 5.00
N THR A 183 2.87 15.88 6.09
CA THR A 183 1.98 14.75 6.37
C THR A 183 0.78 15.13 7.23
N ALA A 184 -0.32 14.40 7.10
CA ALA A 184 -1.45 14.42 8.04
C ALA A 184 -1.39 13.29 9.06
N GLN A 185 -0.40 12.40 8.97
CA GLN A 185 -0.31 11.18 9.76
C GLN A 185 0.58 11.38 10.98
N THR A 186 -0.01 11.24 12.17
CA THR A 186 0.66 11.41 13.47
C THR A 186 1.89 10.49 13.62
N TRP A 187 1.78 9.23 13.21
CA TRP A 187 2.89 8.28 13.29
C TRP A 187 4.09 8.68 12.40
N GLN A 188 3.86 9.32 11.25
CA GLN A 188 4.93 9.75 10.35
C GLN A 188 5.73 10.91 10.97
N VAL A 189 5.05 11.91 11.55
CA VAL A 189 5.75 13.02 12.22
C VAL A 189 6.50 12.54 13.48
N ALA A 190 6.00 11.52 14.16
CA ALA A 190 6.70 10.90 15.30
C ALA A 190 7.94 10.10 14.88
N SER A 191 7.83 9.25 13.85
CA SER A 191 8.87 8.30 13.45
C SER A 191 9.93 8.86 12.51
N PHE A 192 9.55 9.71 11.56
CA PHE A 192 10.45 10.23 10.53
C PHE A 192 11.76 10.83 11.06
N PRO A 193 11.77 11.61 12.16
CA PRO A 193 13.00 12.12 12.77
C PRO A 193 14.02 11.03 13.13
N GLY A 194 13.59 9.84 13.55
CA GLY A 194 14.47 8.73 13.95
C GLY A 194 15.31 8.15 12.82
N PHE A 195 14.97 8.42 11.56
CA PHE A 195 15.75 8.02 10.38
C PHE A 195 16.90 8.97 10.06
N TRP A 196 17.10 10.02 10.85
CA TRP A 196 18.12 11.04 10.66
C TRP A 196 18.92 11.27 11.95
N PRO A 197 19.58 10.22 12.47
CA PRO A 197 20.26 10.31 13.76
C PRO A 197 21.31 11.42 13.78
N GLY A 198 21.33 12.17 14.87
CA GLY A 198 22.26 13.29 15.08
C GLY A 198 22.02 14.51 14.17
N LYS A 199 20.99 14.49 13.30
CA LYS A 199 20.62 15.66 12.50
C LYS A 199 19.66 16.55 13.28
N GLU A 200 19.73 17.83 12.98
CA GLU A 200 18.78 18.81 13.50
C GLU A 200 17.46 18.69 12.77
N VAL A 201 16.39 18.46 13.53
CA VAL A 201 15.04 18.27 13.03
C VAL A 201 14.16 19.38 13.57
N VAL A 202 13.50 20.10 12.68
CA VAL A 202 12.54 21.14 13.02
C VAL A 202 11.15 20.71 12.56
N ILE A 203 10.20 20.77 13.49
CA ILE A 203 8.82 20.34 13.28
C ILE A 203 7.89 21.53 13.39
N TYR A 204 6.92 21.60 12.48
CA TYR A 204 5.91 22.63 12.42
C TYR A 204 4.52 22.00 12.35
N VAL A 205 3.53 22.66 12.96
CA VAL A 205 2.16 22.56 12.46
C VAL A 205 2.03 23.57 11.35
N ARG A 206 1.85 23.08 10.12
CA ARG A 206 1.67 23.92 8.95
C ARG A 206 0.27 24.53 8.94
N SER A 207 -0.75 23.69 9.12
CA SER A 207 -2.14 24.09 8.95
C SER A 207 -3.13 23.05 9.47
N VAL A 208 -4.39 23.47 9.59
CA VAL A 208 -5.54 22.58 9.71
C VAL A 208 -6.30 22.61 8.39
N VAL A 209 -6.49 21.46 7.75
CA VAL A 209 -7.17 21.34 6.46
C VAL A 209 -8.54 20.72 6.67
N ILE A 210 -9.55 21.40 6.16
CA ILE A 210 -10.95 21.01 6.21
C ILE A 210 -11.32 20.51 4.82
N HIS A 211 -11.42 19.19 4.68
CA HIS A 211 -11.90 18.55 3.48
C HIS A 211 -13.42 18.45 3.52
N GLU A 212 -14.03 18.22 2.36
CA GLU A 212 -15.47 17.91 2.27
C GLU A 212 -15.91 16.70 3.09
N SER A 213 -14.99 15.79 3.46
CA SER A 213 -15.29 14.54 4.20
C SER A 213 -14.73 14.47 5.62
N HIS A 214 -13.74 15.27 5.98
CA HIS A 214 -13.08 15.24 7.29
C HIS A 214 -12.16 16.45 7.51
N VAL A 215 -11.74 16.68 8.75
CA VAL A 215 -10.66 17.61 9.11
C VAL A 215 -9.34 16.85 9.34
N SER A 216 -8.21 17.49 9.02
CA SER A 216 -6.85 16.97 9.16
C SER A 216 -5.90 18.02 9.71
N ILE A 217 -4.96 17.63 10.57
CA ILE A 217 -3.83 18.48 11.01
C ILE A 217 -2.63 18.17 10.12
N MET A 218 -2.09 19.21 9.46
CA MET A 218 -0.96 19.07 8.56
C MET A 218 0.34 19.45 9.27
N TRP A 219 1.20 18.46 9.41
CA TRP A 219 2.55 18.57 9.94
C TRP A 219 3.56 18.83 8.82
N GLN A 220 4.64 19.52 9.16
CA GLN A 220 5.81 19.62 8.31
C GLN A 220 7.08 19.36 9.14
N VAL A 221 7.88 18.41 8.69
CA VAL A 221 9.18 18.09 9.27
C VAL A 221 10.28 18.52 8.32
N ARG A 222 11.33 19.16 8.86
CA ARG A 222 12.54 19.56 8.14
C ARG A 222 13.75 18.98 8.84
N VAL A 223 14.63 18.36 8.07
CA VAL A 223 15.89 17.79 8.56
C VAL A 223 17.02 18.57 7.93
N HIS A 224 17.81 19.24 8.75
CA HIS A 224 18.91 20.09 8.31
C HIS A 224 20.24 19.32 8.27
N GLY A 225 21.18 19.81 7.45
CA GLY A 225 22.54 19.25 7.39
C GLY A 225 22.63 17.89 6.69
N VAL A 226 21.73 17.61 5.75
CA VAL A 226 21.73 16.38 4.94
C VAL A 226 22.64 16.57 3.72
N ARG A 227 23.84 15.97 3.80
CA ARG A 227 24.92 16.04 2.80
C ARG A 227 25.21 14.65 2.24
N ASP A 228 26.03 14.61 1.19
CA ASP A 228 26.55 13.37 0.59
C ASP A 228 25.45 12.38 0.18
N VAL A 229 24.41 12.93 -0.44
CA VAL A 229 23.24 12.16 -0.90
C VAL A 229 23.38 11.75 -2.36
N PRO A 230 22.76 10.63 -2.78
CA PRO A 230 22.70 10.24 -4.17
C PRO A 230 22.12 11.35 -5.06
N ARG A 231 22.67 11.52 -6.27
CA ARG A 231 22.18 12.53 -7.23
C ARG A 231 20.68 12.40 -7.50
N TRP A 232 20.15 11.17 -7.49
CA TRP A 232 18.75 10.91 -7.77
C TRP A 232 17.77 11.50 -6.72
N TRP A 233 18.23 11.82 -5.50
CA TRP A 233 17.39 12.49 -4.50
C TRP A 233 16.88 13.87 -4.97
N ARG A 234 17.60 14.49 -5.91
CA ARG A 234 17.28 15.79 -6.52
C ARG A 234 16.26 15.71 -7.66
N LEU A 235 15.91 14.51 -8.11
CA LEU A 235 15.00 14.31 -9.22
C LEU A 235 13.58 14.78 -8.90
N ARG A 236 12.83 15.11 -9.95
CA ARG A 236 11.43 15.53 -9.82
C ARG A 236 10.56 14.37 -9.37
N LYS A 237 9.36 14.71 -8.86
CA LYS A 237 8.39 13.72 -8.36
C LYS A 237 8.03 12.65 -9.40
N GLU A 238 7.96 13.00 -10.68
CA GLU A 238 7.63 12.07 -11.76
C GLU A 238 8.71 11.03 -12.01
N GLU A 239 9.97 11.43 -11.94
CA GLU A 239 11.11 10.53 -12.10
C GLU A 239 11.23 9.59 -10.90
N LYS A 240 11.07 10.12 -9.68
CA LYS A 240 11.01 9.31 -8.45
C LYS A 240 9.87 8.29 -8.49
N ARG A 241 8.72 8.64 -9.06
CA ARG A 241 7.62 7.68 -9.29
C ARG A 241 8.04 6.53 -10.21
N ARG A 242 8.80 6.79 -11.28
CA ARG A 242 9.30 5.72 -12.17
C ARG A 242 10.25 4.80 -11.43
N MET A 243 11.16 5.36 -10.61
CA MET A 243 12.07 4.57 -9.77
C MET A 243 11.30 3.70 -8.77
N ALA A 244 10.27 4.25 -8.13
CA ALA A 244 9.43 3.48 -7.21
C ALA A 244 8.66 2.34 -7.91
N VAL A 245 8.13 2.59 -9.12
CA VAL A 245 7.51 1.54 -9.94
C VAL A 245 8.51 0.44 -10.25
N ALA A 246 9.74 0.80 -10.67
CA ALA A 246 10.79 -0.17 -10.97
C ALA A 246 11.16 -1.01 -9.73
N GLU A 247 11.28 -0.41 -8.55
CA GLU A 247 11.55 -1.16 -7.30
C GLU A 247 10.44 -2.18 -6.98
N ILE A 248 9.16 -1.81 -7.19
CA ILE A 248 8.02 -2.73 -7.01
C ILE A 248 8.04 -3.86 -8.06
N GLU A 249 8.37 -3.54 -9.31
CA GLU A 249 8.46 -4.53 -10.39
C GLU A 249 9.61 -5.51 -10.18
N GLU A 250 10.78 -5.05 -9.75
CA GLU A 250 11.91 -5.91 -9.40
C GLU A 250 11.60 -6.81 -8.20
N ALA A 251 10.92 -6.30 -7.18
CA ALA A 251 10.44 -7.14 -6.07
C ALA A 251 9.49 -8.23 -6.57
N ASN A 252 8.60 -7.91 -7.51
CA ASN A 252 7.68 -8.89 -8.12
C ASN A 252 8.39 -9.95 -8.97
N LYS A 253 9.59 -9.67 -9.50
CA LYS A 253 10.44 -10.65 -10.18
C LYS A 253 11.18 -11.58 -9.21
N GLY A 254 11.08 -11.33 -7.90
CA GLY A 254 11.76 -12.12 -6.87
C GLY A 254 13.16 -11.59 -6.50
N ASN A 255 13.57 -10.45 -7.07
CA ASN A 255 14.81 -9.79 -6.72
C ASN A 255 14.61 -9.01 -5.41
N ILE A 256 14.65 -9.70 -4.26
CA ILE A 256 14.42 -9.10 -2.94
C ILE A 256 15.63 -9.37 -2.06
N ASP A 257 16.36 -8.30 -1.75
CA ASP A 257 17.44 -8.25 -0.77
C ASP A 257 17.03 -7.37 0.43
N GLU A 258 17.89 -7.31 1.46
CA GLU A 258 17.61 -6.58 2.70
C GLU A 258 17.37 -5.08 2.44
N ARG A 259 18.20 -4.48 1.57
CA ARG A 259 18.10 -3.06 1.23
C ARG A 259 16.78 -2.74 0.52
N ARG A 260 16.35 -3.58 -0.43
CA ARG A 260 15.06 -3.41 -1.12
C ARG A 260 13.89 -3.64 -0.19
N ALA A 261 13.96 -4.64 0.69
CA ALA A 261 12.91 -4.86 1.69
C ALA A 261 12.76 -3.64 2.61
N VAL A 262 13.86 -3.05 3.07
CA VAL A 262 13.85 -1.81 3.87
C VAL A 262 13.30 -0.62 3.08
N ARG A 263 13.71 -0.43 1.81
CA ARG A 263 13.14 0.61 0.94
C ARG A 263 11.63 0.45 0.77
N ILE A 264 11.15 -0.76 0.50
CA ILE A 264 9.73 -1.06 0.31
C ILE A 264 8.93 -0.82 1.60
N ALA A 265 9.49 -1.18 2.76
CA ALA A 265 8.87 -0.93 4.05
C ALA A 265 8.70 0.57 4.33
N THR A 266 9.72 1.37 4.00
CA THR A 266 9.78 2.82 4.26
C THR A 266 9.27 3.69 3.11
N TYR A 267 8.87 3.06 2.00
CA TYR A 267 8.22 3.73 0.89
C TYR A 267 6.72 3.90 1.18
N TYR A 268 6.30 5.12 1.52
CA TYR A 268 4.93 5.41 1.98
C TYR A 268 4.04 6.19 1.01
N ALA A 269 4.38 6.23 -0.30
CA ALA A 269 3.66 7.05 -1.28
C ALA A 269 2.14 6.78 -1.29
N ALA A 270 1.41 7.65 -0.58
CA ALA A 270 -0.01 7.51 -0.31
C ALA A 270 -0.41 6.07 0.04
N ASP A 271 0.36 5.42 0.93
CA ASP A 271 0.03 4.08 1.43
C ASP A 271 -1.42 4.06 1.90
N GLY A 272 -2.19 3.15 1.29
CA GLY A 272 -3.61 3.00 1.53
C GLY A 272 -3.94 2.74 3.00
N LYS A 273 -5.24 2.70 3.31
CA LYS A 273 -5.72 2.29 4.63
C LYS A 273 -5.22 0.87 4.93
N TYR A 274 -4.12 0.75 5.68
CA TYR A 274 -3.74 -0.46 6.40
C TYR A 274 -4.33 -0.36 7.80
N PRO A 275 -5.00 -1.38 8.34
CA PRO A 275 -5.56 -2.51 7.61
C PRO A 275 -6.72 -2.07 6.70
N GLY A 276 -6.84 -2.76 5.57
CA GLY A 276 -7.92 -2.61 4.58
C GLY A 276 -8.14 -3.96 3.90
N SER A 277 -8.85 -4.02 2.77
CA SER A 277 -9.01 -5.24 1.96
C SER A 277 -7.69 -5.97 1.60
N ASN A 278 -6.56 -5.26 1.74
CA ASN A 278 -5.21 -5.75 1.51
C ASN A 278 -4.77 -6.80 2.55
N SER A 279 -5.25 -6.71 3.79
CA SER A 279 -4.83 -7.61 4.88
C SER A 279 -5.30 -9.05 4.66
N ALA A 280 -6.47 -9.24 4.02
CA ALA A 280 -7.01 -10.55 3.65
C ALA A 280 -6.32 -11.17 2.41
N LEU A 281 -5.69 -10.33 1.58
CA LEU A 281 -5.06 -10.73 0.31
C LEU A 281 -3.54 -10.79 0.39
N HIS A 282 -2.97 -10.48 1.56
CA HIS A 282 -1.55 -10.64 1.90
C HIS A 282 -0.57 -9.95 0.92
N TYR A 283 -0.96 -8.84 0.30
CA TYR A 283 -0.10 -8.06 -0.60
C TYR A 283 0.20 -6.66 -0.05
N LEU A 284 1.33 -6.07 -0.47
CA LEU A 284 1.63 -4.66 -0.27
C LEU A 284 1.14 -3.85 -1.47
N ASP A 285 0.41 -2.78 -1.20
CA ASP A 285 -0.17 -1.85 -2.17
C ASP A 285 0.33 -0.42 -1.94
N PHE A 286 0.67 0.23 -3.04
CA PHE A 286 1.28 1.55 -3.09
C PHE A 286 0.52 2.42 -4.09
N ALA A 287 0.15 3.63 -3.68
CA ALA A 287 -0.50 4.59 -4.57
C ALA A 287 0.55 5.45 -5.28
N VAL A 288 1.18 4.87 -6.31
CA VAL A 288 2.22 5.54 -7.09
C VAL A 288 1.58 6.39 -8.19
N GLY A 289 1.37 7.68 -7.89
CA GLY A 289 0.70 8.61 -8.82
C GLY A 289 -0.82 8.44 -8.80
N ARG A 290 -1.44 8.16 -9.95
CA ARG A 290 -2.89 7.89 -10.06
C ARG A 290 -3.23 6.40 -10.12
N ARG A 291 -2.24 5.50 -9.98
CA ARG A 291 -2.43 4.04 -10.12
C ARG A 291 -1.98 3.32 -8.85
N SER A 292 -2.75 2.32 -8.43
CA SER A 292 -2.32 1.35 -7.42
C SER A 292 -1.29 0.40 -8.03
N ARG A 293 -0.20 0.17 -7.31
CA ARG A 293 0.89 -0.74 -7.67
C ARG A 293 1.10 -1.70 -6.50
N ARG A 294 1.25 -2.99 -6.79
CA ARG A 294 1.27 -4.03 -5.76
C ARG A 294 2.52 -4.87 -5.83
N VAL A 295 3.10 -5.17 -4.67
CA VAL A 295 4.00 -6.31 -4.52
C VAL A 295 3.11 -7.53 -4.26
N ARG A 296 3.23 -8.57 -5.07
CA ARG A 296 2.39 -9.78 -5.00
C ARG A 296 2.55 -10.50 -3.64
N THR A 297 1.61 -11.37 -3.32
CA THR A 297 1.52 -12.02 -2.01
C THR A 297 2.81 -12.73 -1.58
N GLU A 298 3.35 -13.61 -2.42
CA GLU A 298 4.58 -14.35 -2.13
C GLU A 298 5.76 -13.41 -1.82
N GLN A 299 5.90 -12.38 -2.65
CA GLN A 299 6.98 -11.40 -2.53
C GLN A 299 6.77 -10.47 -1.34
N SER A 300 5.53 -10.17 -0.98
CA SER A 300 5.19 -9.41 0.23
C SER A 300 5.53 -10.19 1.50
N VAL A 301 5.25 -11.51 1.52
CA VAL A 301 5.66 -12.40 2.62
C VAL A 301 7.18 -12.48 2.71
N ARG A 302 7.88 -12.58 1.57
CA ARG A 302 9.35 -12.59 1.54
C ARG A 302 9.96 -11.30 2.07
N VAL A 303 9.44 -10.14 1.66
CA VAL A 303 9.82 -8.83 2.24
C VAL A 303 9.60 -8.81 3.75
N ALA A 304 8.41 -9.22 4.20
CA ALA A 304 8.03 -9.22 5.61
C ALA A 304 8.96 -10.10 6.47
N ARG A 305 9.25 -11.33 6.02
CA ARG A 305 10.17 -12.24 6.71
C ARG A 305 11.58 -11.70 6.77
N LEU A 306 12.09 -11.18 5.65
CA LEU A 306 13.42 -10.63 5.60
C LEU A 306 13.58 -9.47 6.59
N LEU A 307 12.58 -8.59 6.67
CA LEU A 307 12.56 -7.50 7.65
C LEU A 307 12.49 -8.01 9.09
N TYR A 308 11.65 -9.02 9.35
CA TYR A 308 11.49 -9.59 10.69
C TYR A 308 12.76 -10.30 11.17
N GLU A 309 13.45 -11.01 10.28
CA GLU A 309 14.66 -11.78 10.60
C GLU A 309 15.92 -10.91 10.65
N LYS A 310 16.06 -9.94 9.74
CA LYS A 310 17.30 -9.18 9.56
C LYS A 310 17.28 -7.77 10.12
N VAL A 311 16.09 -7.16 10.20
CA VAL A 311 15.93 -5.77 10.63
C VAL A 311 14.75 -5.60 11.60
N PRO A 312 14.58 -6.48 12.63
CA PRO A 312 13.42 -6.43 13.52
C PRO A 312 13.28 -5.11 14.27
N GLN A 313 14.41 -4.45 14.58
CA GLN A 313 14.43 -3.16 15.26
C GLN A 313 13.77 -2.03 14.46
N LEU A 314 13.85 -2.07 13.12
CA LEU A 314 13.13 -1.13 12.26
C LEU A 314 11.62 -1.32 12.37
N LEU A 315 11.16 -2.58 12.29
CA LEU A 315 9.74 -2.90 12.40
C LEU A 315 9.20 -2.52 13.78
N ALA A 316 9.90 -2.89 14.85
CA ALA A 316 9.52 -2.56 16.22
C ALA A 316 9.38 -1.04 16.42
N PHE A 317 10.36 -0.26 15.95
CA PHE A 317 10.33 1.19 16.05
C PHE A 317 9.15 1.82 15.29
N MET A 318 8.87 1.34 14.07
CA MET A 318 7.74 1.83 13.30
C MET A 318 6.40 1.39 13.93
N VAL A 319 6.29 0.17 14.46
CA VAL A 319 5.09 -0.29 15.20
C VAL A 319 4.84 0.59 16.42
N ALA A 320 5.88 0.91 17.19
CA ALA A 320 5.77 1.77 18.36
C ALA A 320 5.26 3.18 18.02
N SER A 321 5.54 3.66 16.79
CA SER A 321 4.98 4.92 16.29
C SER A 321 3.50 4.85 15.91
N GLY A 322 2.87 3.66 15.92
CA GLY A 322 1.51 3.43 15.41
C GLY A 322 1.45 3.20 13.90
N CYS A 323 2.56 2.79 13.27
CA CYS A 323 2.59 2.51 11.84
C CYS A 323 1.90 1.18 11.52
N LYS A 324 0.67 1.29 11.00
CA LYS A 324 -0.16 0.12 10.63
C LYS A 324 0.43 -0.76 9.54
N LYS A 325 1.26 -0.20 8.65
CA LYS A 325 2.01 -1.00 7.66
C LYS A 325 3.07 -1.87 8.33
N ALA A 326 3.75 -1.35 9.35
CA ALA A 326 4.73 -2.10 10.12
C ALA A 326 4.06 -3.26 10.88
N GLU A 327 2.92 -2.99 11.51
CA GLU A 327 2.08 -4.02 12.16
C GLU A 327 1.65 -5.09 11.15
N PHE A 328 1.19 -4.67 9.96
CA PHE A 328 0.83 -5.58 8.89
C PHE A 328 2.02 -6.43 8.44
N LEU A 329 3.19 -5.84 8.21
CA LEU A 329 4.41 -6.57 7.85
C LEU A 329 4.82 -7.56 8.93
N ALA A 330 4.77 -7.19 10.21
CA ALA A 330 5.04 -8.10 11.31
C ALA A 330 4.06 -9.29 11.32
N SER A 331 2.76 -9.04 11.11
CA SER A 331 1.76 -10.11 10.99
C SER A 331 1.98 -10.99 9.75
N LEU A 332 2.43 -10.39 8.64
CA LEU A 332 2.63 -11.06 7.37
C LEU A 332 3.86 -11.98 7.38
N ALA A 333 4.88 -11.66 8.19
CA ALA A 333 6.07 -12.51 8.35
C ALA A 333 5.70 -13.92 8.86
N SER A 334 4.72 -13.99 9.76
CA SER A 334 4.19 -15.24 10.35
C SER A 334 3.28 -16.03 9.41
N VAL A 335 2.87 -15.46 8.27
CA VAL A 335 2.04 -16.16 7.29
C VAL A 335 2.92 -17.19 6.56
N LYS A 336 2.54 -18.48 6.60
CA LYS A 336 3.11 -19.48 5.69
C LYS A 336 2.78 -19.05 4.26
N PRO A 337 3.75 -19.01 3.32
CA PRO A 337 3.45 -18.62 1.95
C PRO A 337 2.37 -19.57 1.46
N ARG A 338 1.20 -19.04 1.11
CA ARG A 338 0.29 -19.82 0.29
C ARG A 338 1.00 -19.95 -1.04
N HIS A 339 1.55 -21.13 -1.33
CA HIS A 339 2.03 -21.48 -2.66
C HIS A 339 0.83 -21.49 -3.61
N TYR A 340 0.34 -20.30 -3.98
CA TYR A 340 -0.45 -20.10 -5.17
C TYR A 340 0.54 -19.80 -6.30
N ALA A 341 1.47 -20.73 -6.54
CA ALA A 341 2.02 -20.91 -7.86
C ALA A 341 0.98 -21.79 -8.58
N PRO A 342 0.03 -21.23 -9.36
CA PRO A 342 -0.86 -22.07 -10.14
C PRO A 342 0.00 -22.99 -11.01
N ARG A 343 -0.03 -24.29 -10.72
CA ARG A 343 0.51 -25.31 -11.62
C ARG A 343 -0.43 -25.41 -12.80
N TYR A 344 0.15 -25.41 -13.99
CA TYR A 344 -0.61 -25.44 -15.23
C TYR A 344 -0.43 -26.79 -15.91
N LEU A 345 -1.52 -27.32 -16.45
CA LEU A 345 -1.48 -28.29 -17.53
C LEU A 345 -1.68 -27.52 -18.83
N GLU A 346 -0.70 -27.59 -19.74
CA GLU A 346 -0.81 -26.97 -21.05
C GLU A 346 -1.38 -27.96 -22.06
N VAL A 347 -2.45 -27.56 -22.76
CA VAL A 347 -3.16 -28.37 -23.76
C VAL A 347 -3.50 -27.47 -24.93
N CYS A 348 -3.12 -27.83 -26.15
CA CYS A 348 -3.28 -26.98 -27.34
C CYS A 348 -2.78 -25.53 -27.15
N GLY A 349 -1.69 -25.30 -26.40
CA GLY A 349 -1.19 -23.95 -26.09
C GLY A 349 -2.00 -23.16 -25.05
N VAL A 350 -2.98 -23.80 -24.40
CA VAL A 350 -3.79 -23.19 -23.33
C VAL A 350 -3.36 -23.72 -21.97
N LYS A 351 -2.95 -22.81 -21.09
CA LYS A 351 -2.56 -23.12 -19.71
C LYS A 351 -3.78 -23.25 -18.80
N MET A 352 -4.15 -24.49 -18.45
CA MET A 352 -5.23 -24.80 -17.52
C MET A 352 -4.69 -24.94 -16.09
N ASN A 353 -5.26 -24.21 -15.12
CA ASN A 353 -4.84 -24.28 -13.72
C ASN A 353 -5.26 -25.61 -13.09
N LEU A 354 -4.31 -26.38 -12.57
CA LEU A 354 -4.55 -27.56 -11.77
C LEU A 354 -5.03 -27.17 -10.36
N ARG A 355 -6.06 -27.88 -9.87
CA ARG A 355 -6.66 -27.64 -8.56
C ARG A 355 -7.17 -28.94 -7.95
N LEU A 356 -7.11 -29.02 -6.62
CA LEU A 356 -7.89 -29.97 -5.84
C LEU A 356 -9.20 -29.31 -5.40
N ALA A 357 -10.34 -29.84 -5.84
CA ALA A 357 -11.66 -29.34 -5.42
C ALA A 357 -12.56 -30.47 -4.94
N GLY A 358 -13.51 -30.14 -4.07
CA GLY A 358 -14.41 -31.12 -3.46
C GLY A 358 -14.73 -30.77 -2.00
N PRO A 359 -15.62 -31.55 -1.36
CA PRO A 359 -16.03 -31.35 0.03
C PRO A 359 -14.86 -31.50 1.02
N LYS A 360 -15.06 -31.10 2.28
CA LYS A 360 -14.01 -31.03 3.31
C LYS A 360 -13.26 -32.35 3.54
N ASN A 361 -13.89 -33.50 3.28
CA ASN A 361 -13.35 -34.85 3.48
C ASN A 361 -12.89 -35.55 2.19
N ARG A 362 -13.09 -34.93 1.01
CA ARG A 362 -12.74 -35.57 -0.27
C ARG A 362 -12.36 -34.53 -1.32
N ARG A 363 -11.12 -34.62 -1.81
CA ARG A 363 -10.63 -33.81 -2.92
C ARG A 363 -10.60 -34.62 -4.22
N TYR A 364 -10.84 -33.93 -5.32
CA TYR A 364 -10.74 -34.44 -6.69
C TYR A 364 -9.82 -33.53 -7.49
N LEU A 365 -9.04 -34.13 -8.37
CA LEU A 365 -8.20 -33.40 -9.30
C LEU A 365 -9.03 -32.78 -10.43
N MET A 366 -8.74 -31.53 -10.78
CA MET A 366 -9.30 -30.88 -11.96
C MET A 366 -8.35 -29.86 -12.56
N ALA A 367 -8.52 -29.58 -13.84
CA ALA A 367 -7.85 -28.50 -14.55
C ALA A 367 -8.90 -27.48 -15.02
N GLN A 368 -8.62 -26.19 -14.90
CA GLN A 368 -9.57 -25.14 -15.31
C GLN A 368 -8.92 -23.89 -15.90
N VAL A 369 -9.58 -23.31 -16.90
CA VAL A 369 -9.23 -22.00 -17.48
C VAL A 369 -10.45 -21.09 -17.49
N TYR A 370 -10.25 -19.82 -17.13
CA TYR A 370 -11.31 -18.82 -17.10
C TYR A 370 -11.41 -18.10 -18.44
N ILE A 371 -12.64 -17.88 -18.91
CA ILE A 371 -12.92 -17.03 -20.06
C ILE A 371 -12.99 -15.58 -19.56
N THR A 372 -12.14 -14.73 -20.13
CA THR A 372 -11.98 -13.32 -19.84
C THR A 372 -11.95 -12.55 -21.16
N ARG A 373 -12.16 -11.23 -21.12
CA ARG A 373 -12.09 -10.38 -22.33
C ARG A 373 -10.76 -10.50 -23.08
N ASN A 374 -9.67 -10.83 -22.39
CA ASN A 374 -8.32 -10.88 -22.98
C ASN A 374 -7.97 -12.23 -23.62
N ASN A 375 -8.76 -13.28 -23.38
CA ASN A 375 -8.45 -14.63 -23.87
C ASN A 375 -9.65 -15.34 -24.51
N GLU A 376 -10.76 -14.62 -24.72
CA GLU A 376 -11.99 -15.16 -25.30
C GLU A 376 -11.77 -15.68 -26.72
N GLU A 377 -11.00 -14.97 -27.55
CA GLU A 377 -10.68 -15.39 -28.91
C GLU A 377 -9.83 -16.67 -28.93
N MET A 378 -8.77 -16.73 -28.12
CA MET A 378 -7.92 -17.93 -27.97
C MET A 378 -8.71 -19.16 -27.49
N LEU A 379 -9.71 -18.95 -26.64
CA LEU A 379 -10.51 -20.00 -26.03
C LEU A 379 -11.75 -20.40 -26.85
N ARG A 380 -12.06 -19.70 -27.95
CA ARG A 380 -13.29 -19.90 -28.73
C ARG A 380 -13.44 -21.35 -29.21
N ASP A 381 -12.38 -21.90 -29.80
CA ASP A 381 -12.34 -23.27 -30.34
C ASP A 381 -11.53 -24.23 -29.45
N PHE A 382 -11.24 -23.83 -28.20
CA PHE A 382 -10.45 -24.64 -27.29
C PHE A 382 -11.08 -26.03 -26.99
N PRO A 383 -12.40 -26.17 -26.78
CA PRO A 383 -13.01 -27.48 -26.51
C PRO A 383 -12.81 -28.50 -27.62
N GLU A 384 -12.94 -28.06 -28.87
CA GLU A 384 -12.78 -28.88 -30.06
C GLU A 384 -11.31 -29.31 -30.22
N ARG A 385 -10.38 -28.36 -30.03
CA ARG A 385 -8.92 -28.64 -30.07
C ARG A 385 -8.51 -29.62 -28.96
N ALA A 386 -8.93 -29.36 -27.72
CA ALA A 386 -8.64 -30.23 -26.58
C ALA A 386 -9.18 -31.65 -26.80
N ARG A 387 -10.40 -31.78 -27.36
CA ARG A 387 -10.99 -33.09 -27.67
C ARG A 387 -10.19 -33.86 -28.73
N ARG A 388 -9.62 -33.19 -29.74
CA ARG A 388 -8.74 -33.84 -30.74
C ARG A 388 -7.46 -34.37 -30.11
N GLU A 389 -6.88 -33.64 -29.17
CA GLU A 389 -5.73 -34.12 -28.39
C GLU A 389 -6.13 -35.24 -27.40
N GLY A 390 -7.41 -35.37 -27.04
CA GLY A 390 -7.93 -36.44 -26.19
C GLY A 390 -8.33 -35.99 -24.79
N LEU A 391 -8.38 -34.68 -24.54
CA LEU A 391 -8.88 -34.11 -23.30
C LEU A 391 -10.33 -33.64 -23.45
N GLU A 392 -11.25 -34.26 -22.70
CA GLU A 392 -12.63 -33.78 -22.61
C GLU A 392 -12.72 -32.60 -21.63
N VAL A 393 -13.05 -31.42 -22.16
CA VAL A 393 -13.34 -30.21 -21.37
C VAL A 393 -14.81 -29.83 -21.48
N ARG A 394 -15.38 -29.33 -20.38
CA ARG A 394 -16.76 -28.85 -20.33
C ARG A 394 -16.82 -27.38 -19.98
N ARG A 395 -17.71 -26.64 -20.64
CA ARG A 395 -18.01 -25.25 -20.29
C ARG A 395 -18.81 -25.23 -18.99
N VAL A 396 -18.31 -24.53 -17.98
CA VAL A 396 -18.91 -24.45 -16.64
C VAL A 396 -19.02 -23.00 -16.18
N LYS A 397 -20.10 -22.70 -15.45
CA LYS A 397 -20.23 -21.43 -14.76
C LYS A 397 -19.41 -21.49 -13.48
N VAL A 398 -18.34 -20.70 -13.40
CA VAL A 398 -17.39 -20.74 -12.27
C VAL A 398 -17.80 -19.78 -11.16
N SER A 399 -18.46 -18.67 -11.50
CA SER A 399 -19.07 -17.76 -10.52
C SER A 399 -20.25 -17.00 -11.14
N LYS A 400 -20.89 -16.10 -10.36
CA LYS A 400 -21.97 -15.24 -10.85
C LYS A 400 -21.62 -14.47 -12.14
N ARG A 401 -20.34 -14.17 -12.37
CA ARG A 401 -19.86 -13.33 -13.49
C ARG A 401 -18.89 -14.02 -14.46
N TYR A 402 -18.45 -15.25 -14.17
CA TYR A 402 -17.38 -15.89 -14.95
C TYR A 402 -17.74 -17.28 -15.43
N TRP A 403 -17.44 -17.53 -16.70
CA TRP A 403 -17.46 -18.84 -17.34
C TRP A 403 -16.03 -19.36 -17.50
N GLY A 404 -15.88 -20.66 -17.61
CA GLY A 404 -14.59 -21.30 -17.86
C GLY A 404 -14.75 -22.68 -18.47
N TYR A 405 -13.64 -23.25 -18.93
CA TYR A 405 -13.57 -24.65 -19.34
C TYR A 405 -12.90 -25.46 -18.23
N ARG A 406 -13.44 -26.64 -17.96
CA ARG A 406 -12.97 -27.56 -16.91
C ARG A 406 -12.80 -28.98 -17.43
N ALA A 407 -11.67 -29.60 -17.11
CA ALA A 407 -11.47 -31.04 -17.19
C ALA A 407 -11.50 -31.66 -15.79
N GLY A 408 -12.26 -32.73 -15.61
CA GLY A 408 -12.30 -33.50 -14.37
C GLY A 408 -11.24 -34.59 -14.33
N GLU A 409 -11.00 -35.14 -13.14
CA GLU A 409 -10.02 -36.21 -12.88
C GLU A 409 -10.04 -37.35 -13.92
N LYS A 410 -11.22 -37.92 -14.23
CA LYS A 410 -11.33 -39.00 -15.22
C LYS A 410 -10.84 -38.60 -16.61
N SER A 411 -11.15 -37.37 -17.04
CA SER A 411 -10.71 -36.85 -18.34
C SER A 411 -9.21 -36.58 -18.34
N LEU A 412 -8.66 -36.07 -17.23
CA LEU A 412 -7.22 -35.85 -17.06
C LEU A 412 -6.42 -37.16 -17.09
N MET A 413 -6.91 -38.21 -16.43
CA MET A 413 -6.26 -39.52 -16.45
C MET A 413 -6.29 -40.15 -17.85
N LYS A 414 -7.44 -40.10 -18.56
CA LYS A 414 -7.52 -40.56 -19.96
C LYS A 414 -6.56 -39.82 -20.89
N TYR A 415 -6.41 -38.51 -20.68
CA TYR A 415 -5.45 -37.70 -21.42
C TYR A 415 -4.01 -38.10 -21.09
N ALA A 416 -3.70 -38.35 -19.81
CA ALA A 416 -2.38 -38.82 -19.37
C ALA A 416 -2.05 -40.24 -19.83
N ASP A 417 -3.05 -41.12 -20.02
CA ASP A 417 -2.85 -42.44 -20.62
C ASP A 417 -2.32 -42.33 -22.06
N ARG A 418 -2.73 -41.30 -22.80
CA ARG A 418 -2.25 -41.00 -24.15
C ARG A 418 -0.91 -40.27 -24.16
N TYR A 419 -0.66 -39.45 -23.13
CA TYR A 419 0.57 -38.67 -22.98
C TYR A 419 1.19 -38.89 -21.59
N PRO A 420 1.99 -39.96 -21.40
CA PRO A 420 2.46 -40.36 -20.07
C PRO A 420 3.24 -39.31 -19.30
N HIS A 421 3.93 -38.38 -19.97
CA HIS A 421 4.64 -37.26 -19.32
C HIS A 421 3.69 -36.34 -18.54
N VAL A 422 2.39 -36.33 -18.88
CA VAL A 422 1.37 -35.59 -18.13
C VAL A 422 1.22 -36.15 -16.72
N TYR A 423 1.41 -37.47 -16.52
CA TYR A 423 1.36 -38.05 -15.17
C TYR A 423 2.39 -37.42 -14.25
N ASP A 424 3.57 -37.04 -14.74
CA ASP A 424 4.59 -36.36 -13.93
C ASP A 424 4.08 -35.01 -13.42
N THR A 425 3.49 -34.20 -14.30
CA THR A 425 2.90 -32.91 -13.91
C THR A 425 1.77 -33.07 -12.89
N LEU A 426 0.91 -34.09 -13.05
CA LEU A 426 -0.18 -34.36 -12.13
C LEU A 426 0.32 -34.91 -10.77
N ILE A 427 1.31 -35.81 -10.79
CA ILE A 427 1.90 -36.40 -9.59
C ILE A 427 2.64 -35.33 -8.78
N GLU A 428 3.46 -34.51 -9.42
CA GLU A 428 4.16 -33.38 -8.76
C GLU A 428 3.15 -32.44 -8.09
N PHE A 429 2.11 -32.02 -8.81
CA PHE A 429 1.07 -31.16 -8.25
C PHE A 429 0.36 -31.78 -7.04
N VAL A 430 -0.07 -33.05 -7.13
CA VAL A 430 -0.76 -33.72 -6.00
C VAL A 430 0.19 -33.96 -4.82
N GLN A 431 1.45 -34.24 -5.08
CA GLN A 431 2.47 -34.42 -4.04
C GLN A 431 2.76 -33.11 -3.29
N GLU A 432 2.86 -31.98 -4.00
CA GLU A 432 2.98 -30.65 -3.39
C GLU A 432 1.77 -30.32 -2.51
N GLU A 433 0.55 -30.56 -3.02
CA GLU A 433 -0.68 -30.34 -2.27
C GLU A 433 -0.78 -31.24 -1.01
N LEU A 434 -0.30 -32.48 -1.09
CA LEU A 434 -0.24 -33.40 0.04
C LEU A 434 0.74 -32.92 1.12
N GLN A 435 1.92 -32.43 0.71
CA GLN A 435 2.91 -31.87 1.63
C GLN A 435 2.41 -30.57 2.29
N ALA A 436 1.64 -29.76 1.56
CA ALA A 436 1.04 -28.53 2.06
C ALA A 436 -0.18 -28.77 2.98
N THR A 437 -0.83 -29.94 2.89
CA THR A 437 -2.00 -30.29 3.69
C THR A 437 -1.57 -30.70 5.12
N PRO A 438 -2.17 -30.17 6.21
CA PRO A 438 -1.85 -30.59 7.57
C PRO A 438 -2.07 -32.11 7.81
N PRO A 439 -1.29 -32.76 8.69
CA PRO A 439 -1.43 -34.20 9.00
C PRO A 439 -2.84 -34.59 9.47
N ASP A 440 -3.50 -33.71 10.22
CA ASP A 440 -4.83 -33.87 10.81
C ASP A 440 -5.98 -33.44 9.88
N HIS A 441 -5.68 -32.95 8.68
CA HIS A 441 -6.72 -32.43 7.79
C HIS A 441 -7.61 -33.57 7.23
N PRO A 442 -8.96 -33.46 7.32
CA PRO A 442 -9.88 -34.56 7.01
C PRO A 442 -9.82 -35.08 5.56
N ALA A 443 -9.31 -34.27 4.63
CA ALA A 443 -9.11 -34.68 3.24
C ALA A 443 -7.75 -35.37 2.94
N ARG A 444 -6.79 -35.38 3.88
CA ARG A 444 -5.41 -35.84 3.60
C ARG A 444 -5.38 -37.25 3.03
N ARG A 445 -6.10 -38.19 3.65
CA ARG A 445 -6.25 -39.57 3.19
C ARG A 445 -6.81 -39.68 1.76
N SER A 446 -7.67 -38.76 1.36
CA SER A 446 -8.21 -38.74 -0.01
C SER A 446 -7.16 -38.27 -1.04
N ILE A 447 -6.26 -37.37 -0.64
CA ILE A 447 -5.16 -36.87 -1.47
C ILE A 447 -4.08 -37.95 -1.61
N GLU A 448 -3.76 -38.66 -0.52
CA GLU A 448 -2.84 -39.81 -0.54
C GLU A 448 -3.30 -40.90 -1.51
N ARG A 449 -4.59 -41.30 -1.44
CA ARG A 449 -5.18 -42.27 -2.37
C ARG A 449 -5.18 -41.78 -3.82
N LEU A 450 -5.37 -40.48 -4.04
CA LEU A 450 -5.27 -39.90 -5.37
C LEU A 450 -3.84 -40.01 -5.91
N LEU A 451 -2.83 -39.69 -5.10
CA LEU A 451 -1.41 -39.77 -5.46
C LEU A 451 -1.01 -41.21 -5.80
N GLU A 452 -1.39 -42.18 -4.96
CA GLU A 452 -1.14 -43.60 -5.18
C GLU A 452 -1.75 -44.08 -6.50
N ARG A 453 -3.01 -43.70 -6.75
CA ARG A 453 -3.71 -44.04 -7.98
C ARG A 453 -3.06 -43.42 -9.23
N LEU A 454 -2.54 -42.20 -9.15
CA LEU A 454 -1.81 -41.58 -10.26
C LEU A 454 -0.49 -42.30 -10.54
N ARG A 455 0.26 -42.69 -9.51
CA ARG A 455 1.51 -43.46 -9.66
C ARG A 455 1.25 -44.82 -10.29
N LYS A 456 0.24 -45.55 -9.80
CA LYS A 456 -0.15 -46.84 -10.37
C LYS A 456 -0.61 -46.71 -11.82
N ALA A 457 -1.42 -45.69 -12.13
CA ALA A 457 -1.89 -45.45 -13.49
C ALA A 457 -0.73 -45.11 -14.45
N LYS A 458 0.27 -44.33 -13.99
CA LYS A 458 1.50 -44.07 -14.74
C LYS A 458 2.25 -45.36 -15.08
N GLU A 459 2.46 -46.24 -14.09
CA GLU A 459 3.12 -47.53 -14.29
C GLU A 459 2.37 -48.41 -15.30
N GLU A 460 1.05 -48.47 -15.21
CA GLU A 460 0.21 -49.22 -16.14
C GLU A 460 0.25 -48.64 -17.57
N ALA A 461 0.24 -47.31 -17.71
CA ALA A 461 0.35 -46.64 -19.00
C ALA A 461 1.71 -46.89 -19.66
N LEU A 462 2.81 -46.81 -18.89
CA LEU A 462 4.16 -47.10 -19.40
C LEU A 462 4.32 -48.56 -19.81
N LYS A 463 3.74 -49.52 -19.06
CA LYS A 463 3.74 -50.94 -19.44
C LYS A 463 2.99 -51.20 -20.75
N LYS A 464 1.86 -50.52 -20.96
CA LYS A 464 1.08 -50.65 -22.22
C LYS A 464 1.85 -50.14 -23.43
N LEU A 465 2.60 -49.05 -23.28
CA LEU A 465 3.44 -48.51 -24.35
C LEU A 465 4.65 -49.42 -24.64
N GLY A 466 5.33 -49.92 -23.59
CA GLY A 466 6.42 -50.89 -23.76
C GLY A 466 6.00 -52.22 -24.40
N HIS A 467 4.73 -52.63 -24.27
CA HIS A 467 4.18 -53.80 -24.98
C HIS A 467 3.71 -53.50 -26.41
N GLN A 468 3.48 -52.24 -26.77
CA GLN A 468 3.17 -51.84 -28.14
C GLN A 468 4.44 -51.72 -28.98
N ASP A 469 5.54 -51.22 -28.40
CA ASP A 469 6.85 -51.16 -29.06
C ASP A 469 7.52 -52.54 -29.25
N ALA A 470 7.09 -53.55 -28.47
CA ALA A 470 7.57 -54.93 -28.62
C ALA A 470 6.73 -55.77 -29.63
N LYS A 471 5.63 -55.22 -30.14
CA LYS A 471 4.73 -55.87 -31.13
C LYS A 471 4.72 -55.17 -32.50
N ALA A 472 5.29 -53.97 -32.60
CA ALA A 472 5.64 -53.31 -33.85
C ALA A 472 7.04 -53.74 -34.28
#